data_AF-A0AAQ3P1M4-F1
#
_entry.id   AF-A0AAQ3P1M4-F1
#
_cell.length_a   1.000
_cell.length_b   1.000
_cell.length_c   1.000
_cell.angle_alpha   90.00
_cell.angle_beta   90.00
_cell.angle_gamma   90.00
#
_symmetry.space_group_name_H-M   'P 1'
#
loop_
_entity.id
_entity.type
_entity.pdbx_description
1 polymer ?
#
loop_
_entity_poly.entity_id
_entity_poly.type
_entity_poly.pdbx_seq_one_letter_code
_entity_poly.pdbx_strand_id
1 'polypeptide(L)'
;MTRKRENETAGVKKGKVMALFPIMYLSGGTCVTLIMIGASTMKIFFQMVFGEPCPLSPIEWYLVFTCTAILLAQLPNLNSIAGVSLIGAVTAVGYCALIFILSVVKGRLAHVSYEPPRGQSDTTMVFRAWNALGIIAFAFRGHNLVLEIQGTMPSDAKQPSRLAMWRGVMFAYLVIALCLFPLAIGGYWAYGNLIPTNGGMLGALHKYHEHDTSKFLIALTSLLVVINSLTSFQIYAMPVFDNLEFKYTSKKNRPCPRWLRIAFRGLFGCLAFFIAVTLPFLPSLAGLIGGVALPITLAYPCLMWIQIKKPQKRSTNWYLNWTLGIIGMILSLLVVIGAIWGIVEQGIEIHFFSPQ
;
A
#
# COMPACT_ATOMS: atom_id res chain seq x y z
N MET A 1 35.04 -18.85 -23.46
CA MET A 1 33.68 -19.11 -22.93
C MET A 1 33.50 -18.77 -21.45
N THR A 2 34.56 -18.76 -20.64
CA THR A 2 34.55 -18.50 -19.18
C THR A 2 34.19 -17.05 -18.81
N ARG A 3 34.76 -16.04 -19.48
CA ARG A 3 34.49 -14.62 -19.20
C ARG A 3 33.04 -14.17 -19.47
N LYS A 4 32.33 -14.88 -20.37
CA LYS A 4 30.92 -14.60 -20.72
C LYS A 4 29.96 -15.15 -19.66
N ARG A 5 30.25 -16.33 -19.09
CA ARG A 5 29.50 -16.92 -17.97
C ARG A 5 29.70 -16.17 -16.65
N GLU A 6 30.90 -15.61 -16.41
CA GLU A 6 31.16 -14.76 -15.24
C GLU A 6 30.40 -13.42 -15.32
N ASN A 7 30.36 -12.79 -16.50
CA ASN A 7 29.53 -11.59 -16.70
C ASN A 7 28.03 -11.88 -16.63
N GLU A 8 27.57 -13.05 -17.07
CA GLU A 8 26.18 -13.49 -16.91
C GLU A 8 25.85 -13.79 -15.44
N THR A 9 26.72 -14.46 -14.69
CA THR A 9 26.51 -14.72 -13.25
C THR A 9 26.62 -13.47 -12.39
N ALA A 10 27.53 -12.54 -12.72
CA ALA A 10 27.61 -11.23 -12.09
C ALA A 10 26.41 -10.34 -12.44
N GLY A 11 25.95 -10.40 -13.70
CA GLY A 11 24.72 -9.74 -14.16
C GLY A 11 23.47 -10.29 -13.48
N VAL A 12 23.40 -11.61 -13.28
CA VAL A 12 22.32 -12.28 -12.54
C VAL A 12 22.37 -11.94 -11.04
N LYS A 13 23.56 -11.86 -10.42
CA LYS A 13 23.70 -11.41 -9.03
C LYS A 13 23.30 -9.94 -8.85
N LYS A 14 23.78 -9.04 -9.71
CA LYS A 14 23.42 -7.61 -9.67
C LYS A 14 21.93 -7.39 -9.97
N GLY A 15 21.37 -8.11 -10.94
CA GLY A 15 19.94 -8.06 -11.27
C GLY A 15 19.05 -8.57 -10.12
N LYS A 16 19.44 -9.65 -9.45
CA LYS A 16 18.74 -10.14 -8.26
C LYS A 16 18.76 -9.12 -7.12
N VAL A 17 19.91 -8.53 -6.81
CA VAL A 17 20.02 -7.52 -5.74
C VAL A 17 19.23 -6.26 -6.06
N MET A 18 19.28 -5.79 -7.31
CA MET A 18 18.51 -4.62 -7.76
C MET A 18 16.99 -4.84 -7.72
N ALA A 19 16.51 -6.08 -7.88
CA ALA A 19 15.08 -6.38 -7.79
C ALA A 19 14.62 -6.66 -6.35
N LEU A 20 15.46 -7.31 -5.53
CA LEU A 20 15.09 -7.72 -4.16
C LEU A 20 14.92 -6.53 -3.23
N PHE A 21 15.86 -5.58 -3.29
CA PHE A 21 15.90 -4.45 -2.36
C PHE A 21 14.64 -3.57 -2.47
N PRO A 22 14.20 -3.15 -3.68
CA PRO A 22 12.97 -2.40 -3.83
C PRO A 22 11.72 -3.17 -3.39
N ILE A 23 11.62 -4.46 -3.71
CA ILE A 23 10.46 -5.28 -3.32
C ILE A 23 10.36 -5.38 -1.80
N MET A 24 11.48 -5.66 -1.12
CA MET A 24 11.52 -5.73 0.34
C MET A 24 11.23 -4.40 1.01
N TYR A 25 11.80 -3.30 0.49
CA TYR A 25 11.53 -1.96 1.00
C TYR A 25 10.05 -1.59 0.84
N LEU A 26 9.45 -1.92 -0.30
CA LEU A 26 8.04 -1.64 -0.55
C LEU A 26 7.12 -2.45 0.35
N SER A 27 7.34 -3.75 0.40
CA SER A 27 6.53 -4.67 1.20
C SER A 27 6.63 -4.32 2.69
N GLY A 28 7.83 -4.10 3.21
CA GLY A 28 8.06 -3.70 4.60
C GLY A 28 7.41 -2.35 4.94
N GLY A 29 7.60 -1.34 4.09
CA GLY A 29 6.99 -0.02 4.30
C GLY A 29 5.46 -0.05 4.26
N THR A 30 4.87 -0.88 3.40
CA THR A 30 3.42 -1.08 3.37
C THR A 30 2.93 -1.74 4.66
N CYS A 31 3.63 -2.76 5.17
CA CYS A 31 3.31 -3.38 6.47
C CYS A 31 3.31 -2.37 7.62
N VAL A 32 4.30 -1.47 7.67
CA VAL A 32 4.35 -0.38 8.67
C VAL A 32 3.11 0.52 8.56
N THR A 33 2.77 0.93 7.34
CA THR A 33 1.60 1.80 7.11
C THR A 33 0.29 1.11 7.48
N LEU A 34 0.17 -0.19 7.21
CA LEU A 34 -0.98 -1.01 7.57
C LEU A 34 -1.13 -1.16 9.09
N ILE A 35 -0.02 -1.23 9.84
CA ILE A 35 -0.07 -1.19 11.31
C ILE A 35 -0.69 0.12 11.79
N MET A 36 -0.27 1.26 11.23
CA MET A 36 -0.76 2.57 11.63
C MET A 36 -2.25 2.74 11.33
N ILE A 37 -2.67 2.45 10.09
CA ILE A 37 -4.07 2.55 9.64
C ILE A 37 -4.95 1.55 10.39
N GLY A 38 -4.48 0.30 10.53
CA GLY A 38 -5.22 -0.76 11.18
C GLY A 38 -5.44 -0.48 12.66
N ALA A 39 -4.39 -0.06 13.37
CA ALA A 39 -4.46 0.26 14.79
C ALA A 39 -5.32 1.51 15.07
N SER A 40 -5.16 2.58 14.29
CA SER A 40 -6.01 3.78 14.44
C SER A 40 -7.48 3.45 14.21
N THR A 41 -7.77 2.54 13.27
CA THR A 41 -9.15 2.11 12.99
C THR A 41 -9.68 1.14 14.05
N MET A 42 -8.85 0.29 14.65
CA MET A 42 -9.23 -0.55 15.78
C MET A 42 -9.66 0.31 16.99
N LYS A 43 -8.95 1.41 17.25
CA LYS A 43 -9.34 2.39 18.27
C LYS A 43 -10.74 2.94 18.02
N ILE A 44 -11.03 3.40 16.79
CA ILE A 44 -12.37 3.90 16.40
C ILE A 44 -13.43 2.81 16.57
N PHE A 45 -13.16 1.58 16.11
CA PHE A 45 -14.07 0.45 16.28
C PHE A 45 -14.42 0.19 17.75
N PHE A 46 -13.40 0.18 18.62
CA PHE A 46 -13.59 -0.04 20.05
C PHE A 46 -14.46 1.05 20.69
N GLN A 47 -14.18 2.33 20.39
CA GLN A 47 -14.96 3.46 20.90
C GLN A 47 -16.44 3.36 20.49
N MET A 48 -16.70 2.94 19.25
CA MET A 48 -18.07 2.82 18.72
C MET A 48 -18.86 1.68 19.37
N VAL A 49 -18.20 0.56 19.69
CA VAL A 49 -18.83 -0.63 20.29
C VAL A 49 -19.07 -0.45 21.78
N PHE A 50 -18.07 0.03 22.51
CA PHE A 50 -18.12 0.11 23.97
C PHE A 50 -18.64 1.45 24.49
N GLY A 51 -18.63 2.51 23.67
CA GLY A 51 -19.18 3.82 24.04
C GLY A 51 -18.38 4.56 25.13
N GLU A 52 -17.23 4.03 25.56
CA GLU A 52 -16.37 4.60 26.58
C GLU A 52 -15.07 5.16 25.97
N PRO A 53 -14.48 6.20 26.58
CA PRO A 53 -13.16 6.69 26.18
C PRO A 53 -12.13 5.56 26.33
N CYS A 54 -11.35 5.33 25.26
CA CYS A 54 -10.36 4.25 25.24
C CYS A 54 -9.33 4.42 26.38
N PRO A 55 -9.13 3.39 27.22
CA PRO A 55 -8.08 3.42 28.24
C PRO A 55 -6.69 3.23 27.63
N LEU A 56 -6.60 2.71 26.40
CA LEU A 56 -5.35 2.42 25.72
C LEU A 56 -4.81 3.63 24.94
N SER A 57 -3.51 3.88 25.10
CA SER A 57 -2.72 4.81 24.32
C SER A 57 -2.60 4.37 22.84
N PRO A 58 -2.29 5.29 21.90
CA PRO A 58 -2.10 4.94 20.50
C PRO A 58 -1.00 3.90 20.26
N ILE A 59 0.07 3.91 21.07
CA ILE A 59 1.16 2.92 21.01
C ILE A 59 0.65 1.53 21.38
N GLU A 60 -0.19 1.42 22.41
CA GLU A 60 -0.79 0.14 22.81
C GLU A 60 -1.70 -0.42 21.71
N TRP A 61 -2.45 0.43 21.00
CA TRP A 61 -3.22 0.00 19.83
C TRP A 61 -2.33 -0.51 18.69
N TYR A 62 -1.19 0.13 18.45
CA TYR A 62 -0.21 -0.35 17.47
C TYR A 62 0.32 -1.73 17.86
N LEU A 63 0.55 -1.95 19.16
CA LEU A 63 0.99 -3.23 19.70
C LEU A 63 -0.11 -4.30 19.55
N VAL A 64 -1.36 -4.00 19.90
CA VAL A 64 -2.51 -4.91 19.76
C VAL A 64 -2.68 -5.35 18.31
N PHE A 65 -2.66 -4.40 17.36
CA PHE A 65 -2.74 -4.72 15.94
C PHE A 65 -1.57 -5.60 15.49
N THR A 66 -0.34 -5.24 15.88
CA THR A 66 0.88 -5.99 15.51
C THR A 66 0.84 -7.42 16.06
N CYS A 67 0.48 -7.60 17.33
CA CYS A 67 0.35 -8.91 17.94
C CYS A 67 -0.70 -9.75 17.20
N THR A 68 -1.85 -9.17 16.88
CA THR A 68 -2.89 -9.84 16.09
C THR A 68 -2.38 -10.23 14.71
N ALA A 69 -1.66 -9.33 14.03
CA ALA A 69 -1.09 -9.59 12.72
C ALA A 69 -0.01 -10.70 12.74
N ILE A 70 0.84 -10.73 13.76
CA ILE A 70 1.86 -11.78 13.95
C ILE A 70 1.19 -13.12 14.27
N LEU A 71 0.18 -13.15 15.14
CA LEU A 71 -0.56 -14.37 15.49
C LEU A 71 -1.22 -14.96 14.26
N LEU A 72 -1.89 -14.12 13.45
CA LEU A 72 -2.42 -14.53 12.16
C LEU A 72 -1.32 -15.08 11.26
N ALA A 73 -0.17 -14.40 11.17
CA ALA A 73 0.96 -14.85 10.34
C ALA A 73 1.53 -16.23 10.72
N GLN A 74 1.24 -16.75 11.93
CA GLN A 74 1.63 -18.11 12.33
C GLN A 74 0.65 -19.19 11.84
N LEU A 75 -0.57 -18.82 11.44
CA LEU A 75 -1.60 -19.79 11.07
C LEU A 75 -1.23 -20.51 9.75
N PRO A 76 -1.13 -21.84 9.75
CA PRO A 76 -0.69 -22.62 8.59
C PRO A 76 -1.67 -22.54 7.41
N ASN A 77 -2.95 -22.23 7.66
CA ASN A 77 -3.99 -22.15 6.63
C ASN A 77 -3.98 -20.81 5.87
N LEU A 78 -3.30 -19.78 6.40
CA LEU A 78 -3.10 -18.52 5.67
C LEU A 78 -2.02 -18.62 4.57
N ASN A 79 -1.32 -19.76 4.47
CA ASN A 79 -0.44 -20.04 3.33
C ASN A 79 -1.20 -20.14 2.00
N SER A 80 -2.53 -20.31 2.03
CA SER A 80 -3.36 -20.08 0.86
C SER A 80 -3.64 -18.57 0.73
N ILE A 81 -2.73 -17.87 0.04
CA ILE A 81 -2.85 -16.43 -0.28
C ILE A 81 -4.24 -16.11 -0.86
N ALA A 82 -4.81 -17.03 -1.65
CA ALA A 82 -6.08 -16.84 -2.32
C ALA A 82 -7.24 -16.59 -1.36
N GLY A 83 -7.33 -17.34 -0.25
CA GLY A 83 -8.41 -17.18 0.73
C GLY A 83 -8.31 -15.86 1.49
N VAL A 84 -7.09 -15.53 1.93
CA VAL A 84 -6.80 -14.27 2.64
C VAL A 84 -7.04 -13.06 1.73
N SER A 85 -6.62 -13.17 0.47
CA SER A 85 -6.84 -12.15 -0.57
C SER A 85 -8.33 -11.97 -0.89
N LEU A 86 -9.12 -13.05 -0.95
CA LEU A 86 -10.56 -12.95 -1.17
C LEU A 86 -11.26 -12.22 -0.02
N ILE A 87 -10.92 -12.55 1.23
CA ILE A 87 -11.46 -11.85 2.42
C ILE A 87 -11.08 -10.37 2.37
N GLY A 88 -9.82 -10.06 2.07
CA GLY A 88 -9.35 -8.68 1.88
C GLY A 88 -10.13 -7.94 0.79
N ALA A 89 -10.32 -8.57 -0.38
CA ALA A 89 -11.06 -7.96 -1.48
C ALA A 89 -12.54 -7.70 -1.14
N VAL A 90 -13.23 -8.66 -0.52
CA VAL A 90 -14.64 -8.51 -0.12
C VAL A 90 -14.79 -7.41 0.92
N THR A 91 -13.92 -7.40 1.94
CA THR A 91 -13.94 -6.35 2.97
C THR A 91 -13.60 -4.98 2.40
N ALA A 92 -12.67 -4.90 1.43
CA ALA A 92 -12.34 -3.67 0.72
C ALA A 92 -13.50 -3.09 -0.07
N VAL A 93 -14.17 -3.92 -0.88
CA VAL A 93 -15.38 -3.51 -1.59
C VAL A 93 -16.47 -3.09 -0.62
N GLY A 94 -16.65 -3.84 0.48
CA GLY A 94 -17.64 -3.57 1.52
C GLY A 94 -17.46 -2.21 2.18
N TYR A 95 -16.27 -1.91 2.71
CA TYR A 95 -16.06 -0.61 3.36
C TYR A 95 -16.08 0.54 2.34
N CYS A 96 -15.59 0.35 1.10
CA CYS A 96 -15.67 1.39 0.07
C CYS A 96 -17.12 1.74 -0.26
N ALA A 97 -17.97 0.72 -0.42
CA ALA A 97 -19.39 0.90 -0.67
C ALA A 97 -20.09 1.60 0.51
N LEU A 98 -19.81 1.18 1.75
CA LEU A 98 -20.40 1.81 2.93
C LEU A 98 -19.99 3.28 3.07
N ILE A 99 -18.70 3.60 2.95
CA ILE A 99 -18.24 5.00 3.06
C ILE A 99 -18.87 5.84 1.95
N PHE A 100 -18.92 5.35 0.71
CA PHE A 100 -19.54 6.07 -0.40
C PHE A 100 -21.05 6.30 -0.15
N ILE A 101 -21.80 5.24 0.14
CA ILE A 101 -23.25 5.32 0.37
C ILE A 101 -23.55 6.26 1.53
N LEU A 102 -22.83 6.16 2.65
CA LEU A 102 -23.06 7.02 3.81
C LEU A 102 -22.73 8.48 3.51
N SER A 103 -21.62 8.75 2.82
CA SER A 103 -21.24 10.12 2.43
C SER A 103 -22.31 10.77 1.52
N VAL A 104 -22.90 10.00 0.60
CA VAL A 104 -23.92 10.51 -0.32
C VAL A 104 -25.28 10.65 0.37
N VAL A 105 -25.71 9.64 1.14
CA VAL A 105 -27.03 9.62 1.80
C VAL A 105 -27.12 10.65 2.92
N LYS A 106 -26.04 10.87 3.68
CA LYS A 106 -26.01 11.92 4.71
C LYS A 106 -25.95 13.33 4.12
N GLY A 107 -25.65 13.42 2.83
CA GLY A 107 -25.64 14.66 2.09
C GLY A 107 -24.42 15.52 2.37
N ARG A 108 -24.38 16.66 1.70
CA ARG A 108 -23.28 17.62 1.75
C ARG A 108 -23.29 18.40 3.07
N LEU A 109 -22.11 18.62 3.64
CA LEU A 109 -21.95 19.50 4.79
C LEU A 109 -22.31 20.96 4.46
N ALA A 110 -22.78 21.71 5.46
CA ALA A 110 -22.96 23.15 5.34
C ALA A 110 -21.58 23.83 5.16
N HIS A 111 -21.51 24.86 4.31
CA HIS A 111 -20.30 25.66 4.04
C HIS A 111 -19.12 24.92 3.38
N VAL A 112 -19.38 23.82 2.67
CA VAL A 112 -18.34 23.17 1.87
C VAL A 112 -17.86 24.08 0.75
N SER A 113 -16.54 24.16 0.55
CA SER A 113 -15.93 24.80 -0.62
C SER A 113 -15.19 23.78 -1.46
N TYR A 114 -15.26 23.96 -2.79
CA TYR A 114 -14.49 23.21 -3.76
C TYR A 114 -13.41 24.06 -4.42
N GLU A 115 -13.35 25.34 -4.05
CA GLU A 115 -12.31 26.25 -4.51
C GLU A 115 -10.97 25.90 -3.83
N PRO A 116 -9.84 26.08 -4.52
CA PRO A 116 -8.53 26.05 -3.88
C PRO A 116 -8.53 26.98 -2.66
N PRO A 117 -7.86 26.61 -1.54
CA PRO A 117 -7.84 27.48 -0.36
C PRO A 117 -7.34 28.88 -0.72
N ARG A 118 -8.09 29.91 -0.32
CA ARG A 118 -7.83 31.31 -0.68
C ARG A 118 -6.41 31.73 -0.27
N GLY A 119 -5.70 32.40 -1.19
CA GLY A 119 -4.35 32.93 -0.94
C GLY A 119 -3.19 32.06 -1.42
N GLN A 120 -3.46 30.93 -2.08
CA GLN A 120 -2.39 30.12 -2.70
C GLN A 120 -1.99 30.65 -4.08
N SER A 121 -0.69 30.61 -4.36
CA SER A 121 -0.14 30.86 -5.70
C SER A 121 -0.43 29.69 -6.65
N ASP A 122 -0.53 29.97 -7.95
CA ASP A 122 -0.67 28.95 -9.00
C ASP A 122 0.44 27.89 -8.92
N THR A 123 1.65 28.30 -8.55
CA THR A 123 2.79 27.39 -8.35
C THR A 123 2.54 26.38 -7.22
N THR A 124 1.93 26.82 -6.12
CA THR A 124 1.58 25.96 -4.98
C THR A 124 0.55 24.92 -5.39
N MET A 125 -0.43 25.31 -6.22
CA MET A 125 -1.44 24.39 -6.73
C MET A 125 -0.82 23.27 -7.59
N VAL A 126 0.15 23.61 -8.44
CA VAL A 126 0.89 22.62 -9.26
C VAL A 126 1.66 21.63 -8.38
N PHE A 127 2.40 22.11 -7.38
CA PHE A 127 3.15 21.23 -6.48
C PHE A 127 2.23 20.32 -5.65
N ARG A 128 1.09 20.83 -5.19
CA ARG A 128 0.07 20.02 -4.51
C ARG A 128 -0.53 18.96 -5.41
N ALA A 129 -0.76 19.27 -6.69
CA ALA A 129 -1.20 18.28 -7.68
C ALA A 129 -0.16 17.17 -7.89
N TRP A 130 1.13 17.51 -7.97
CA TRP A 130 2.20 16.51 -8.04
C TRP A 130 2.31 15.66 -6.78
N ASN A 131 2.15 16.26 -5.59
CA ASN A 131 2.10 15.50 -4.34
C ASN A 131 0.90 14.53 -4.32
N ALA A 132 -0.28 14.97 -4.77
CA ALA A 132 -1.47 14.13 -4.89
C ALA A 132 -1.26 12.93 -5.83
N LEU A 133 -0.58 13.13 -6.97
CA LEU A 133 -0.17 12.03 -7.85
C LEU A 133 0.75 11.03 -7.13
N GLY A 134 1.61 11.50 -6.23
CA GLY A 134 2.42 10.65 -5.37
C GLY A 134 1.60 9.83 -4.37
N ILE A 135 0.59 10.43 -3.75
CA ILE A 135 -0.32 9.74 -2.83
C ILE A 135 -1.11 8.66 -3.58
N ILE A 136 -1.58 8.96 -4.79
CA ILE A 136 -2.21 7.98 -5.69
C ILE A 136 -1.22 6.85 -6.01
N ALA A 137 0.00 7.18 -6.42
CA ALA A 137 1.03 6.18 -6.72
C ALA A 137 1.33 5.27 -5.50
N PHE A 138 1.35 5.84 -4.30
CA PHE A 138 1.51 5.11 -3.05
C PHE A 138 0.34 4.15 -2.80
N ALA A 139 -0.90 4.59 -3.01
CA ALA A 139 -2.09 3.75 -2.86
C ALA A 139 -2.10 2.56 -3.85
N PHE A 140 -1.54 2.72 -5.05
CA PHE A 140 -1.49 1.68 -6.09
C PHE A 140 -0.23 0.78 -6.04
N ARG A 141 0.43 0.66 -4.87
CA ARG A 141 1.66 -0.16 -4.68
C ARG A 141 1.51 -1.69 -4.81
N GLY A 142 0.31 -2.21 -5.13
CA GLY A 142 0.04 -3.66 -5.22
C GLY A 142 0.80 -4.42 -6.31
N HIS A 143 1.37 -3.73 -7.29
CA HIS A 143 2.07 -4.37 -8.43
C HIS A 143 3.32 -5.16 -8.03
N ASN A 144 3.91 -4.91 -6.86
CA ASN A 144 5.11 -5.62 -6.38
C ASN A 144 4.83 -7.05 -5.93
N LEU A 145 3.56 -7.37 -5.72
CA LEU A 145 3.09 -8.70 -5.37
C LEU A 145 2.68 -9.51 -6.61
N VAL A 146 2.64 -8.89 -7.80
CA VAL A 146 2.16 -9.57 -9.02
C VAL A 146 2.99 -10.81 -9.32
N LEU A 147 4.32 -10.75 -9.17
CA LEU A 147 5.17 -11.92 -9.41
C LEU A 147 4.94 -13.03 -8.38
N GLU A 148 4.67 -12.68 -7.12
CA GLU A 148 4.37 -13.63 -6.05
C GLU A 148 3.02 -14.33 -6.32
N ILE A 149 1.99 -13.54 -6.64
CA ILE A 149 0.66 -14.04 -7.02
C ILE A 149 0.78 -14.92 -8.28
N GLN A 150 1.59 -14.53 -9.26
CA GLN A 150 1.82 -15.32 -10.47
C GLN A 150 2.48 -16.66 -10.16
N GLY A 151 3.41 -16.68 -9.21
CA GLY A 151 4.10 -17.90 -8.77
C GLY A 151 3.15 -18.94 -8.16
N THR A 152 2.03 -18.51 -7.58
CA THR A 152 1.02 -19.42 -7.01
C THR A 152 0.02 -19.99 -8.03
N MET A 153 -0.03 -19.45 -9.25
CA MET A 153 -0.96 -19.92 -10.27
C MET A 153 -0.44 -21.19 -10.98
N PRO A 154 -1.32 -22.18 -11.23
CA PRO A 154 -0.97 -23.31 -12.08
C PRO A 154 -0.46 -22.82 -13.44
N SER A 155 0.68 -23.33 -13.87
CA SER A 155 1.29 -22.95 -15.15
C SER A 155 1.92 -24.18 -15.80
N ASP A 156 1.43 -24.51 -16.99
CA ASP A 156 1.96 -25.61 -17.81
C ASP A 156 2.36 -25.09 -19.20
N ALA A 157 3.14 -25.89 -19.94
CA ALA A 157 3.56 -25.56 -21.31
C ALA A 157 2.37 -25.28 -22.25
N LYS A 158 1.20 -25.88 -21.98
CA LYS A 158 -0.04 -25.67 -22.76
C LYS A 158 -0.87 -24.48 -22.29
N GLN A 159 -0.77 -24.08 -21.01
CA GLN A 159 -1.54 -22.99 -20.42
C GLN A 159 -0.60 -22.10 -19.58
N PRO A 160 -0.01 -21.06 -20.20
CA PRO A 160 0.89 -20.16 -19.48
C PRO A 160 0.10 -19.30 -18.49
N SER A 161 0.60 -19.16 -17.26
CA SER A 161 -0.02 -18.32 -16.21
C SER A 161 -0.20 -16.85 -16.61
N ARG A 162 0.51 -16.38 -17.64
CA ARG A 162 0.40 -15.02 -18.18
C ARG A 162 -1.03 -14.64 -18.59
N LEU A 163 -1.77 -15.56 -19.22
CA LEU A 163 -3.13 -15.27 -19.70
C LEU A 163 -4.11 -15.11 -18.54
N ALA A 164 -4.05 -16.02 -17.57
CA ALA A 164 -4.83 -15.94 -16.34
C ALA A 164 -4.48 -14.68 -15.54
N MET A 165 -3.19 -14.39 -15.39
CA MET A 165 -2.71 -13.18 -14.73
C MET A 165 -3.23 -11.90 -15.40
N TRP A 166 -3.15 -11.82 -16.73
CA TRP A 166 -3.63 -10.64 -17.46
C TRP A 166 -5.12 -10.38 -17.22
N ARG A 167 -5.94 -11.43 -17.31
CA ARG A 167 -7.40 -11.33 -17.04
C ARG A 167 -7.67 -10.93 -15.59
N GLY A 168 -6.95 -11.53 -14.64
CA GLY A 168 -7.07 -11.21 -13.21
C GLY A 168 -6.70 -9.76 -12.91
N VAL A 169 -5.60 -9.26 -13.48
CA VAL A 169 -5.16 -7.86 -13.33
C VAL A 169 -6.19 -6.91 -13.95
N MET A 170 -6.70 -7.19 -15.15
CA MET A 170 -7.73 -6.35 -15.77
C MET A 170 -9.00 -6.27 -14.91
N PHE A 171 -9.48 -7.40 -14.39
CA PHE A 171 -10.63 -7.44 -13.51
C PHE A 171 -10.37 -6.70 -12.19
N ALA A 172 -9.19 -6.88 -11.58
CA ALA A 172 -8.82 -6.18 -10.36
C ALA A 172 -8.82 -4.67 -10.55
N TYR A 173 -8.22 -4.15 -11.63
CA TYR A 173 -8.24 -2.71 -11.92
C TYR A 173 -9.64 -2.17 -12.20
N LEU A 174 -10.51 -2.95 -12.84
CA LEU A 174 -11.92 -2.58 -13.01
C LEU A 174 -12.62 -2.42 -11.65
N VAL A 175 -12.47 -3.41 -10.75
CA VAL A 175 -13.06 -3.36 -9.40
C VAL A 175 -12.50 -2.19 -8.60
N ILE A 176 -11.19 -1.96 -8.65
CA ILE A 176 -10.54 -0.82 -7.99
C ILE A 176 -11.14 0.50 -8.51
N ALA A 177 -11.31 0.65 -9.83
CA ALA A 177 -11.90 1.83 -10.41
C ALA A 177 -13.35 2.03 -9.93
N LEU A 178 -14.16 0.96 -9.91
CA LEU A 178 -15.53 0.98 -9.40
C LEU A 178 -15.64 1.30 -7.90
N CYS A 179 -14.58 1.09 -7.12
CA CYS A 179 -14.56 1.45 -5.70
C CYS A 179 -14.02 2.88 -5.48
N LEU A 180 -12.86 3.19 -6.04
CA LEU A 180 -12.13 4.43 -5.73
C LEU A 180 -12.70 5.66 -6.44
N PHE A 181 -13.16 5.56 -7.69
CA PHE A 181 -13.73 6.73 -8.39
C PHE A 181 -15.02 7.23 -7.73
N PRO A 182 -16.01 6.37 -7.40
CA PRO A 182 -17.18 6.83 -6.67
C PRO A 182 -16.83 7.41 -5.30
N LEU A 183 -15.89 6.79 -4.58
CA LEU A 183 -15.43 7.29 -3.29
C LEU A 183 -14.78 8.68 -3.39
N ALA A 184 -13.93 8.89 -4.40
CA ALA A 184 -13.28 10.18 -4.63
C ALA A 184 -14.29 11.25 -5.07
N ILE A 185 -15.17 10.94 -6.02
CA ILE A 185 -16.16 11.91 -6.56
C ILE A 185 -17.23 12.21 -5.51
N GLY A 186 -17.88 11.19 -4.96
CA GLY A 186 -18.95 11.34 -3.97
C GLY A 186 -18.44 11.86 -2.63
N GLY A 187 -17.26 11.41 -2.20
CA GLY A 187 -16.61 11.90 -1.00
C GLY A 187 -16.16 13.35 -1.10
N TYR A 188 -15.53 13.73 -2.22
CA TYR A 188 -15.20 15.13 -2.45
C TYR A 188 -16.46 15.98 -2.58
N TRP A 189 -17.52 15.50 -3.24
CA TRP A 189 -18.82 16.19 -3.28
C TRP A 189 -19.41 16.41 -1.87
N ALA A 190 -19.35 15.43 -0.97
CA ALA A 190 -19.92 15.53 0.37
C ALA A 190 -19.12 16.46 1.31
N TYR A 191 -17.78 16.37 1.27
CA TYR A 191 -16.88 16.99 2.26
C TYR A 191 -16.00 18.12 1.72
N GLY A 192 -15.78 18.21 0.41
CA GLY A 192 -14.96 19.24 -0.24
C GLY A 192 -13.59 19.44 0.42
N ASN A 193 -13.26 20.70 0.70
CA ASN A 193 -12.04 21.11 1.40
C ASN A 193 -11.97 20.73 2.89
N LEU A 194 -13.02 20.13 3.47
CA LEU A 194 -13.09 19.76 4.89
C LEU A 194 -12.63 18.33 5.18
N ILE A 195 -12.21 17.57 4.15
CA ILE A 195 -11.62 16.23 4.33
C ILE A 195 -10.36 16.37 5.20
N PRO A 196 -10.27 15.67 6.34
CA PRO A 196 -9.11 15.75 7.21
C PRO A 196 -7.89 15.15 6.49
N THR A 197 -6.75 15.82 6.63
CA THR A 197 -5.45 15.36 6.12
C THR A 197 -5.03 14.04 6.76
N ASN A 198 -5.34 13.87 8.05
CA ASN A 198 -5.10 12.65 8.81
C ASN A 198 -6.38 11.80 8.86
N GLY A 199 -6.33 10.57 8.36
CA GLY A 199 -7.45 9.62 8.38
C GLY A 199 -8.34 9.62 7.13
N GLY A 200 -8.20 10.61 6.24
CA GLY A 200 -8.87 10.64 4.93
C GLY A 200 -10.39 10.51 5.01
N MET A 201 -10.97 9.74 4.09
CA MET A 201 -12.43 9.57 3.98
C MET A 201 -13.07 8.87 5.18
N LEU A 202 -12.39 7.89 5.78
CA LEU A 202 -12.88 7.24 6.99
C LEU A 202 -12.88 8.21 8.18
N GLY A 203 -11.83 9.01 8.29
CA GLY A 203 -11.75 10.10 9.27
C GLY A 203 -12.83 11.15 9.07
N ALA A 204 -13.14 11.53 7.82
CA ALA A 204 -14.23 12.45 7.50
C ALA A 204 -15.59 11.89 7.95
N LEU A 205 -15.86 10.62 7.61
CA LEU A 205 -17.10 9.95 7.98
C LEU A 205 -17.29 9.91 9.50
N HIS A 206 -16.24 9.54 10.23
CA HIS A 206 -16.25 9.50 11.69
C HIS A 206 -16.43 10.91 12.28
N LYS A 207 -15.64 11.89 11.85
CA LYS A 207 -15.66 13.25 12.41
C LYS A 207 -17.00 13.96 12.19
N TYR A 208 -17.62 13.80 11.02
CA TYR A 208 -18.79 14.60 10.65
C TYR A 208 -20.12 13.85 10.80
N HIS A 209 -20.12 12.52 10.86
CA HIS A 209 -21.36 11.75 10.92
C HIS A 209 -21.41 10.71 12.04
N GLU A 210 -20.50 10.78 13.03
CA GLU A 210 -20.58 9.95 14.24
C GLU A 210 -21.91 10.12 15.00
N HIS A 211 -22.41 11.36 15.10
CA HIS A 211 -23.67 11.63 15.80
C HIS A 211 -24.91 11.40 14.92
N ASP A 212 -24.79 11.60 13.60
CA ASP A 212 -25.92 11.51 12.68
C ASP A 212 -26.18 10.08 12.19
N THR A 213 -25.21 9.17 12.34
CA THR A 213 -25.27 7.80 11.81
C THR A 213 -25.36 6.79 12.94
N SER A 214 -26.02 5.66 12.69
CA SER A 214 -26.00 4.55 13.64
C SER A 214 -24.56 4.10 13.93
N LYS A 215 -24.19 4.08 15.22
CA LYS A 215 -22.88 3.61 15.71
C LYS A 215 -22.52 2.24 15.12
N PHE A 216 -23.52 1.39 14.88
CA PHE A 216 -23.32 0.08 14.24
C PHE A 216 -22.70 0.17 12.85
N LEU A 217 -23.12 1.13 12.02
CA LEU A 217 -22.59 1.26 10.65
C LEU A 217 -21.15 1.75 10.62
N ILE A 218 -20.79 2.66 11.53
CA ILE A 218 -19.41 3.15 11.68
C ILE A 218 -18.53 2.06 12.26
N ALA A 219 -19.00 1.33 13.27
CA ALA A 219 -18.32 0.16 13.82
C ALA A 219 -18.10 -0.92 12.74
N LEU A 220 -19.14 -1.26 11.96
CA LEU A 220 -19.04 -2.23 10.86
C LEU A 220 -18.01 -1.77 9.81
N THR A 221 -18.07 -0.51 9.39
CA THR A 221 -17.10 0.05 8.42
C THR A 221 -15.67 -0.05 8.96
N SER A 222 -15.48 0.33 10.23
CA SER A 222 -14.17 0.27 10.89
C SER A 222 -13.67 -1.18 11.00
N LEU A 223 -14.53 -2.12 11.36
CA LEU A 223 -14.20 -3.54 11.42
C LEU A 223 -13.76 -4.09 10.05
N LEU A 224 -14.47 -3.73 8.97
CA LEU A 224 -14.10 -4.12 7.62
C LEU A 224 -12.71 -3.58 7.22
N VAL A 225 -12.40 -2.33 7.58
CA VAL A 225 -11.07 -1.74 7.34
C VAL A 225 -9.99 -2.44 8.16
N VAL A 226 -10.26 -2.81 9.42
CA VAL A 226 -9.33 -3.59 10.26
C VAL A 226 -9.07 -4.97 9.64
N ILE A 227 -10.10 -5.69 9.21
CA ILE A 227 -9.94 -7.00 8.57
C ILE A 227 -9.17 -6.87 7.26
N ASN A 228 -9.47 -5.87 6.42
CA ASN A 228 -8.72 -5.59 5.20
C ASN A 228 -7.25 -5.27 5.51
N SER A 229 -6.98 -4.52 6.58
CA SER A 229 -5.61 -4.17 6.98
C SER A 229 -4.83 -5.39 7.48
N LEU A 230 -5.47 -6.25 8.27
CA LEU A 230 -4.87 -7.51 8.75
C LEU A 230 -4.56 -8.47 7.61
N THR A 231 -5.52 -8.67 6.68
CA THR A 231 -5.33 -9.55 5.51
C THR A 231 -4.28 -8.99 4.55
N SER A 232 -4.30 -7.68 4.28
CA SER A 232 -3.26 -7.01 3.49
C SER A 232 -1.88 -7.16 4.13
N PHE A 233 -1.77 -7.05 5.46
CA PHE A 233 -0.49 -7.24 6.15
C PHE A 233 0.08 -8.63 5.86
N GLN A 234 -0.75 -9.68 5.87
CA GLN A 234 -0.29 -11.03 5.56
C GLN A 234 0.25 -11.15 4.14
N ILE A 235 -0.48 -10.59 3.16
CA ILE A 235 -0.11 -10.66 1.74
C ILE A 235 1.20 -9.88 1.50
N TYR A 236 1.33 -8.68 2.06
CA TYR A 236 2.54 -7.89 1.91
C TYR A 236 3.72 -8.45 2.69
N ALA A 237 3.53 -9.08 3.85
CA ALA A 237 4.62 -9.65 4.63
C ALA A 237 5.20 -10.94 4.03
N MET A 238 4.40 -11.67 3.24
CA MET A 238 4.78 -12.97 2.67
C MET A 238 6.08 -12.93 1.85
N PRO A 239 6.27 -12.00 0.89
CA PRO A 239 7.55 -11.88 0.18
C PRO A 239 8.76 -11.73 1.13
N VAL A 240 8.62 -11.03 2.26
CA VAL A 240 9.72 -10.88 3.22
C VAL A 240 10.00 -12.23 3.89
N PHE A 241 8.95 -12.94 4.31
CA PHE A 241 9.09 -14.26 4.94
C PHE A 241 9.73 -15.27 3.99
N ASP A 242 9.25 -15.34 2.74
CA ASP A 242 9.79 -16.27 1.74
C ASP A 242 11.24 -15.95 1.40
N ASN A 243 11.61 -14.66 1.32
CA ASN A 243 13.01 -14.27 1.10
C ASN A 243 13.93 -14.67 2.28
N LEU A 244 13.47 -14.50 3.52
CA LEU A 244 14.23 -14.91 4.71
C LEU A 244 14.39 -16.43 4.79
N GLU A 245 13.31 -17.17 4.54
CA GLU A 245 13.31 -18.64 4.50
C GLU A 245 14.17 -19.18 3.34
N PHE A 246 14.10 -18.56 2.16
CA PHE A 246 14.93 -18.91 1.01
C PHE A 246 16.42 -18.69 1.30
N LYS A 247 16.77 -17.56 1.93
CA LYS A 247 18.16 -17.26 2.31
C LYS A 247 18.72 -18.28 3.30
N TYR A 248 17.91 -18.73 4.25
CA TYR A 248 18.29 -19.81 5.18
C TYR A 248 18.49 -21.14 4.42
N THR A 249 17.49 -21.53 3.63
CA THR A 249 17.48 -22.81 2.90
C THR A 249 18.65 -22.88 1.92
N SER A 250 18.94 -21.80 1.20
CA SER A 250 20.07 -21.72 0.26
C SER A 250 21.44 -21.78 0.96
N LYS A 251 21.57 -21.33 2.21
CA LYS A 251 22.84 -21.35 2.94
C LYS A 251 23.07 -22.66 3.69
N LYS A 252 22.01 -23.28 4.20
CA LYS A 252 22.08 -24.48 5.05
C LYS A 252 21.68 -25.77 4.34
N ASN A 253 21.15 -25.71 3.11
CA ASN A 253 20.63 -26.84 2.34
C ASN A 253 19.67 -27.73 3.14
N ARG A 254 18.89 -27.12 4.04
CA ARG A 254 17.90 -27.79 4.90
C ARG A 254 16.64 -26.94 4.96
N PRO A 255 15.45 -27.57 5.11
CA PRO A 255 14.21 -26.82 5.27
C PRO A 255 14.29 -25.94 6.52
N CYS A 256 13.70 -24.75 6.44
CA CYS A 256 13.62 -23.83 7.57
C CYS A 256 12.79 -24.47 8.71
N PRO A 257 13.36 -24.67 9.92
CA PRO A 257 12.63 -25.28 11.02
C PRO A 257 11.51 -24.35 11.52
N ARG A 258 10.43 -24.92 12.06
CA ARG A 258 9.23 -24.16 12.49
C ARG A 258 9.54 -23.04 13.48
N TRP A 259 10.44 -23.27 14.45
CA TRP A 259 10.82 -22.25 15.43
C TRP A 259 11.51 -21.04 14.78
N LEU A 260 12.33 -21.27 13.75
CA LEU A 260 13.03 -20.21 13.04
C LEU A 260 12.05 -19.39 12.19
N ARG A 261 11.03 -20.06 11.65
CA ARG A 261 9.89 -19.41 10.99
C ARG A 261 9.16 -18.44 11.90
N ILE A 262 8.82 -18.91 13.10
CA ILE A 262 8.16 -18.10 14.13
C ILE A 262 9.05 -16.92 14.49
N ALA A 263 10.36 -17.15 14.67
CA ALA A 263 11.33 -16.10 14.96
C ALA A 263 11.42 -15.04 13.83
N PHE A 264 11.47 -15.45 12.55
CA PHE A 264 11.49 -14.50 11.44
C PHE A 264 10.23 -13.64 11.36
N ARG A 265 9.05 -14.25 11.53
CA ARG A 265 7.78 -13.51 11.51
C ARG A 265 7.64 -12.56 12.70
N GLY A 266 8.02 -13.03 13.89
CA GLY A 266 8.04 -12.21 15.11
C GLY A 266 9.00 -11.03 14.97
N LEU A 267 10.24 -11.27 14.55
CA LEU A 267 11.25 -10.22 14.39
C LEU A 267 10.85 -9.18 13.34
N PHE A 268 10.26 -9.61 12.21
CA PHE A 268 9.75 -8.70 11.20
C PHE A 268 8.59 -7.85 11.73
N GLY A 269 7.63 -8.47 12.43
CA GLY A 269 6.51 -7.73 13.04
C GLY A 269 6.98 -6.74 14.11
N CYS A 270 7.93 -7.13 14.97
CA CYS A 270 8.55 -6.23 15.95
C CYS A 270 9.29 -5.06 15.29
N LEU A 271 10.03 -5.32 14.21
CA LEU A 271 10.71 -4.27 13.45
C LEU A 271 9.70 -3.31 12.81
N ALA A 272 8.64 -3.82 12.21
CA ALA A 272 7.60 -3.00 11.60
C ALA A 272 6.86 -2.14 12.65
N PHE A 273 6.57 -2.70 13.82
CA PHE A 273 6.01 -1.97 14.96
C PHE A 273 6.96 -0.88 15.45
N PHE A 274 8.24 -1.19 15.63
CA PHE A 274 9.24 -0.21 16.05
C PHE A 274 9.31 0.98 15.09
N ILE A 275 9.30 0.72 13.78
CA ILE A 275 9.29 1.78 12.75
C ILE A 275 7.98 2.58 12.82
N ALA A 276 6.82 1.93 12.99
CA ALA A 276 5.52 2.59 13.09
C ALA A 276 5.45 3.55 14.28
N VAL A 277 5.98 3.14 15.44
CA VAL A 277 6.02 3.97 16.66
C VAL A 277 7.08 5.08 16.54
N THR A 278 8.23 4.79 15.95
CA THR A 278 9.30 5.78 15.79
C THR A 278 8.91 6.89 14.81
N LEU A 279 8.18 6.55 13.74
CA LEU A 279 7.84 7.46 12.65
C LEU A 279 6.31 7.57 12.45
N PRO A 280 5.55 8.13 13.40
CA PRO A 280 4.10 8.22 13.31
C PRO A 280 3.60 9.18 12.22
N PHE A 281 4.49 10.00 11.65
CA PHE A 281 4.22 10.92 10.54
C PHE A 281 4.41 10.27 9.15
N LEU A 282 4.68 8.96 9.06
CA LEU A 282 4.81 8.24 7.79
C LEU A 282 3.64 8.44 6.81
N PRO A 283 2.37 8.49 7.25
CA PRO A 283 1.24 8.79 6.35
C PRO A 283 1.38 10.15 5.65
N SER A 284 1.92 11.16 6.34
CA SER A 284 2.17 12.49 5.75
C SER A 284 3.27 12.44 4.67
N LEU A 285 4.14 11.43 4.70
CA LEU A 285 5.17 11.19 3.68
C LEU A 285 4.68 10.32 2.52
N ALA A 286 3.41 9.92 2.47
CA ALA A 286 2.89 9.01 1.46
C ALA A 286 3.18 9.49 0.02
N GLY A 287 3.04 10.79 -0.25
CA GLY A 287 3.35 11.36 -1.56
C GLY A 287 4.82 11.20 -1.96
N LEU A 288 5.73 11.43 -1.03
CA LEU A 288 7.17 11.25 -1.23
C LEU A 288 7.53 9.78 -1.42
N ILE A 289 7.02 8.90 -0.56
CA ILE A 289 7.25 7.45 -0.61
C ILE A 289 6.71 6.86 -1.93
N GLY A 290 5.55 7.35 -2.39
CA GLY A 290 4.98 7.03 -3.70
C GLY A 290 5.86 7.48 -4.85
N GLY A 291 6.30 8.75 -4.82
CA GLY A 291 7.20 9.33 -5.83
C GLY A 291 8.53 8.58 -5.99
N VAL A 292 9.18 8.23 -4.88
CA VAL A 292 10.43 7.44 -4.88
C VAL A 292 10.22 6.01 -5.36
N ALA A 293 9.01 5.47 -5.22
CA ALA A 293 8.69 4.14 -5.73
C ALA A 293 8.47 4.12 -7.25
N LEU A 294 7.97 5.21 -7.86
CA LEU A 294 7.61 5.24 -9.29
C LEU A 294 8.68 4.74 -10.28
N PRO A 295 9.99 5.00 -10.11
CA PRO A 295 11.02 4.45 -10.99
C PRO A 295 11.06 2.92 -10.98
N ILE A 296 10.90 2.33 -9.81
CA ILE A 296 10.93 0.87 -9.62
C ILE A 296 9.73 0.22 -10.31
N THR A 297 8.61 0.93 -10.38
CA THR A 297 7.31 0.36 -10.68
C THR A 297 6.88 0.62 -12.12
N LEU A 298 7.24 1.78 -12.67
CA LEU A 298 6.96 2.18 -14.05
C LEU A 298 8.19 2.08 -14.95
N ALA A 299 9.36 2.56 -14.50
CA ALA A 299 10.52 2.65 -15.38
C ALA A 299 11.32 1.34 -15.48
N TYR A 300 11.59 0.70 -14.34
CA TYR A 300 12.41 -0.51 -14.30
C TYR A 300 11.83 -1.68 -15.11
N PRO A 301 10.53 -2.01 -15.04
CA PRO A 301 9.99 -3.11 -15.84
C PRO A 301 10.13 -2.87 -17.36
N CYS A 302 9.90 -1.64 -17.82
CA CYS A 302 10.06 -1.28 -19.23
C CYS A 302 11.52 -1.40 -19.70
N LEU A 303 12.46 -0.86 -18.92
CA LEU A 303 13.89 -0.93 -19.24
C LEU A 303 14.42 -2.37 -19.15
N MET A 304 14.00 -3.12 -18.13
CA MET A 304 14.35 -4.53 -17.95
C MET A 304 13.80 -5.38 -19.11
N TRP A 305 12.57 -5.12 -19.57
CA TRP A 305 11.99 -5.80 -20.71
C TRP A 305 12.82 -5.59 -21.99
N ILE A 306 13.28 -4.36 -22.26
CA ILE A 306 14.16 -4.07 -23.39
C ILE A 306 15.48 -4.84 -23.29
N GLN A 307 16.09 -4.91 -22.10
CA GLN A 307 17.34 -5.63 -21.88
C GLN A 307 17.21 -7.15 -22.03
N ILE A 308 16.09 -7.72 -21.59
CA ILE A 308 15.83 -9.17 -21.64
C ILE A 308 15.39 -9.60 -23.04
N LYS A 309 14.39 -8.93 -23.62
CA LYS A 309 13.79 -9.34 -24.90
C LYS A 309 14.55 -8.85 -26.11
N LYS A 310 15.44 -7.85 -25.95
CA LYS A 310 16.26 -7.28 -27.03
C LYS A 310 15.44 -7.06 -28.32
N PRO A 311 14.32 -6.33 -28.26
CA PRO A 311 13.48 -6.09 -29.43
C PRO A 311 14.28 -5.39 -30.53
N GLN A 312 13.85 -5.54 -31.78
CA GLN A 312 14.48 -4.84 -32.90
C GLN A 312 14.50 -3.33 -32.64
N LYS A 313 15.68 -2.72 -32.82
CA LYS A 313 15.86 -1.27 -32.66
C LYS A 313 14.90 -0.55 -33.62
N ARG A 314 14.19 0.46 -33.10
CA ARG A 314 13.11 1.22 -33.79
C ARG A 314 11.77 0.49 -34.02
N SER A 315 11.57 -0.70 -33.44
CA SER A 315 10.22 -1.30 -33.39
C SER A 315 9.26 -0.47 -32.52
N THR A 316 7.95 -0.52 -32.79
CA THR A 316 6.90 0.10 -31.97
C THR A 316 7.03 -0.25 -30.48
N ASN A 317 7.31 -1.53 -30.19
CA ASN A 317 7.50 -1.99 -28.81
C ASN A 317 8.77 -1.41 -28.15
N TRP A 318 9.81 -1.13 -28.94
CA TRP A 318 11.04 -0.52 -28.43
C TRP A 318 10.80 0.94 -28.05
N TYR A 319 10.14 1.72 -28.92
CA TYR A 319 9.77 3.11 -28.61
C TYR A 319 8.81 3.18 -27.44
N LEU A 320 7.78 2.35 -27.41
CA LEU A 320 6.80 2.34 -26.32
C LEU A 320 7.45 2.14 -24.95
N ASN A 321 8.31 1.12 -24.80
CA ASN A 321 8.96 0.85 -23.51
C ASN A 321 9.99 1.94 -23.13
N TRP A 322 10.71 2.52 -24.08
CA TRP A 322 11.61 3.65 -23.80
C TRP A 322 10.84 4.89 -23.34
N THR A 323 9.78 5.24 -24.07
CA THR A 323 8.93 6.39 -23.74
C THR A 323 8.28 6.24 -22.38
N LEU A 324 7.68 5.07 -22.08
CA LEU A 324 7.12 4.78 -20.76
C LEU A 324 8.16 4.85 -19.65
N GLY A 325 9.37 4.33 -19.91
CA GLY A 325 10.47 4.38 -18.96
C GLY A 325 10.91 5.82 -18.63
N ILE A 326 11.09 6.66 -19.66
CA ILE A 326 11.46 8.07 -19.49
C ILE A 326 10.35 8.86 -18.80
N ILE A 327 9.09 8.67 -19.20
CA ILE A 327 7.94 9.33 -18.58
C ILE A 327 7.84 8.94 -17.10
N GLY A 328 8.02 7.66 -16.76
CA GLY A 328 8.02 7.20 -15.37
C GLY A 328 9.10 7.86 -14.51
N MET A 329 10.30 8.06 -15.08
CA MET A 329 11.40 8.77 -14.41
C MET A 329 11.11 10.26 -14.22
N ILE A 330 10.59 10.94 -15.24
CA ILE A 330 10.22 12.36 -15.17
C ILE A 330 9.09 12.55 -14.15
N LEU A 331 8.06 11.71 -14.20
CA LEU A 331 6.94 11.76 -13.26
C LEU A 331 7.42 11.56 -11.82
N SER A 332 8.32 10.61 -11.58
CA SER A 332 8.92 10.41 -10.27
C SER A 332 9.60 11.69 -9.76
N LEU A 333 10.40 12.36 -10.59
CA LEU A 333 11.07 13.59 -10.21
C LEU A 333 10.08 14.70 -9.84
N LEU A 334 9.06 14.92 -10.68
CA LEU A 334 8.02 15.94 -10.44
C LEU A 334 7.25 15.66 -9.14
N VAL A 335 6.85 14.41 -8.93
CA VAL A 335 6.14 13.99 -7.71
C VAL A 335 6.99 14.17 -6.47
N VAL A 336 8.28 13.79 -6.51
CA VAL A 336 9.20 13.98 -5.37
C VAL A 336 9.36 15.46 -5.04
N ILE A 337 9.53 16.33 -6.04
CA ILE A 337 9.62 17.78 -5.84
C ILE A 337 8.32 18.31 -5.22
N GLY A 338 7.16 17.92 -5.77
CA GLY A 338 5.85 18.33 -5.24
C GLY A 338 5.61 17.85 -3.80
N ALA A 339 6.03 16.63 -3.48
CA ALA A 339 5.93 16.09 -2.13
C ALA A 339 6.83 16.84 -1.14
N ILE A 340 8.08 17.13 -1.51
CA ILE A 340 8.99 17.95 -0.68
C ILE A 340 8.39 19.33 -0.46
N TRP A 341 7.85 19.97 -1.49
CA TRP A 341 7.17 21.26 -1.36
C TRP A 341 5.99 21.18 -0.39
N GLY A 342 5.11 20.18 -0.55
CA GLY A 342 3.95 19.99 0.33
C GLY A 342 4.36 19.79 1.79
N ILE A 343 5.45 19.06 2.05
CA ILE A 343 6.02 18.86 3.38
C ILE A 343 6.52 20.19 3.98
N VAL A 344 7.21 21.01 3.18
CA VAL A 344 7.73 22.32 3.61
C VAL A 344 6.60 23.31 3.89
N GLU A 345 5.57 23.31 3.04
CA GLU A 345 4.43 24.23 3.16
C GLU A 345 3.52 23.89 4.33
N GLN A 346 3.20 22.59 4.52
CA GLN A 346 2.33 22.15 5.62
C GLN A 346 3.05 22.21 6.97
N GLY A 347 4.38 22.06 6.97
CA GLY A 347 5.15 21.77 8.18
C GLY A 347 4.84 20.35 8.67
N ILE A 348 5.88 19.56 8.94
CA ILE A 348 5.70 18.31 9.67
C ILE A 348 6.07 18.60 11.11
N GLU A 349 5.10 18.45 12.02
CA GLU A 349 5.43 18.31 13.43
C GLU A 349 6.07 16.92 13.63
N ILE A 350 7.40 16.91 13.71
CA ILE A 350 8.17 15.68 13.85
C ILE A 350 8.10 15.22 15.30
N HIS A 351 7.09 14.42 15.62
CA HIS A 351 6.93 13.78 16.92
C HIS A 351 7.49 12.37 16.88
N PHE A 352 8.76 12.20 17.25
CA PHE A 352 9.34 10.86 17.41
C PHE A 352 8.72 10.16 18.64
N PHE A 353 8.39 8.87 18.51
CA PHE A 353 7.85 8.04 19.59
C PHE A 353 6.52 8.49 20.21
N SER A 354 5.79 9.42 19.56
CA SER A 354 4.49 9.92 20.05
C SER A 354 3.42 9.83 18.96
N PRO A 355 2.89 8.63 18.66
CA PRO A 355 1.73 8.48 17.79
C PRO A 355 0.49 9.12 18.44
N GLN A 356 -0.27 9.91 17.66
CA GLN A 356 -1.48 10.62 18.10
C GLN A 356 -2.76 9.89 17.67
#